data_AF-A0AAW0HDD9-F1
#
_entry.id   AF-A0AAW0HDD9-F1
#
_cell.length_a   1.000
_cell.length_b   1.000
_cell.length_c   1.000
_cell.angle_alpha   90.00
_cell.angle_beta   90.00
_cell.angle_gamma   90.00
#
_symmetry.space_group_name_H-M   'P 1'
#
loop_
_entity.id
_entity.type
_entity.pdbx_description
1 polymer ?
#
loop_
_entity_poly.entity_id
_entity_poly.type
_entity_poly.pdbx_seq_one_letter_code
_entity_poly.pdbx_strand_id
1 'polypeptide(L)'
;MKKRRVSSKGHDTHKGKPVKTGSSMFIRELRGRTFDSSDEVILKPTGSQLTVEFLEENSFSVPILVLKKDGLGMTLPSPSFTVRDVEHYVGSDKEIDVIDVARQADCKMKLGDFVKYYYSGKREKVLNVISLEFSDTRLSNLVETPKIVRKLSWVENLWPEESVFERPNVQKYCLMSVRDSYTDFHIDFGGTSVWYHVLKGEKIFYLIRPTNANLTLFECWSSSSNQNEMFFGDQVEKCYKCSVKQGQTLFIPTGHS
;
A
#
# COMPACT_ATOMS: atom_id res chain seq x y z
N MET A 1 -33.50 34.56 48.24
CA MET A 1 -32.46 33.50 48.09
C MET A 1 -32.68 32.76 46.78
N LYS A 2 -31.85 32.97 45.75
CA LYS A 2 -31.87 32.22 44.48
C LYS A 2 -30.49 31.61 44.25
N LYS A 3 -30.37 30.29 44.37
CA LYS A 3 -29.15 29.53 44.06
C LYS A 3 -28.98 29.49 42.53
N ARG A 4 -27.92 30.14 42.03
CA ARG A 4 -27.47 30.01 40.63
C ARG A 4 -26.81 28.64 40.44
N ARG A 5 -27.35 27.84 39.52
CA ARG A 5 -26.68 26.65 38.96
C ARG A 5 -25.49 27.13 38.12
N VAL A 6 -24.27 26.76 38.52
CA VAL A 6 -23.07 26.91 37.70
C VAL A 6 -23.01 25.71 36.76
N SER A 7 -23.09 25.98 35.46
CA SER A 7 -22.87 25.01 34.40
C SER A 7 -21.39 24.66 34.34
N SER A 8 -21.03 23.42 34.64
CA SER A 8 -19.69 22.87 34.42
C SER A 8 -19.43 22.76 32.92
N LYS A 9 -18.75 23.75 32.33
CA LYS A 9 -18.07 23.56 31.04
C LYS A 9 -16.92 22.59 31.26
N GLY A 10 -17.06 21.37 30.76
CA GLY A 10 -15.94 20.44 30.63
C GLY A 10 -14.83 21.13 29.85
N HIS A 11 -13.68 21.30 30.49
CA HIS A 11 -12.46 21.73 29.83
C HIS A 11 -12.04 20.65 28.83
N ASP A 12 -11.98 21.06 27.58
CA ASP A 12 -11.46 20.27 26.46
C ASP A 12 -9.94 20.15 26.61
N THR A 13 -9.47 19.07 27.23
CA THR A 13 -8.08 18.83 27.62
C THR A 13 -7.20 18.24 26.51
N HIS A 14 -7.52 18.50 25.24
CA HIS A 14 -6.76 17.97 24.09
C HIS A 14 -5.95 19.00 23.29
N LYS A 15 -5.79 20.24 23.76
CA LYS A 15 -4.84 21.19 23.14
C LYS A 15 -3.41 20.89 23.61
N GLY A 16 -2.64 20.17 22.80
CA GLY A 16 -1.17 20.12 22.95
C GLY A 16 -0.47 18.81 22.61
N LYS A 17 -1.18 17.72 22.31
CA LYS A 17 -0.54 16.47 21.85
C LYS A 17 -0.52 16.41 20.33
N PRO A 18 0.63 16.09 19.71
CA PRO A 18 0.70 15.90 18.27
C PRO A 18 -0.21 14.75 17.82
N VAL A 19 -0.74 14.89 16.61
CA VAL A 19 -1.65 13.91 16.00
C VAL A 19 -0.82 12.70 15.56
N LYS A 20 -1.21 11.50 16.01
CA LYS A 20 -0.50 10.27 15.68
C LYS A 20 -0.91 9.72 14.32
N THR A 21 0.07 9.30 13.53
CA THR A 21 -0.10 8.61 12.25
C THR A 21 -1.09 7.44 12.39
N GLY A 22 -2.00 7.32 11.41
CA GLY A 22 -3.00 6.25 11.36
C GLY A 22 -4.19 6.42 12.31
N SER A 23 -4.19 7.41 13.21
CA SER A 23 -5.36 7.74 14.03
C SER A 23 -6.53 8.28 13.20
N SER A 24 -7.75 8.20 13.72
CA SER A 24 -8.94 8.73 13.02
C SER A 24 -8.85 10.23 12.73
N MET A 25 -8.21 10.99 13.65
CA MET A 25 -7.90 12.40 13.47
C MET A 25 -6.90 12.63 12.34
N PHE A 26 -5.82 11.86 12.30
CA PHE A 26 -4.85 11.88 11.22
C PHE A 26 -5.49 11.63 9.85
N ILE A 27 -6.32 10.58 9.74
CA ILE A 27 -7.01 10.25 8.46
C ILE A 27 -7.96 11.38 8.03
N ARG A 28 -8.64 12.03 8.98
CA ARG A 28 -9.51 13.18 8.69
C ARG A 28 -8.70 14.36 8.16
N GLU A 29 -7.58 14.67 8.79
CA GLU A 29 -6.67 15.73 8.35
C GLU A 29 -6.06 15.41 6.98
N LEU A 30 -5.56 14.18 6.80
CA LEU A 30 -4.98 13.71 5.53
C LEU A 30 -5.93 13.84 4.35
N ARG A 31 -7.22 13.59 4.56
CA ARG A 31 -8.27 13.77 3.54
C ARG A 31 -8.56 15.24 3.21
N GLY A 32 -8.37 16.14 4.17
CA GLY A 32 -8.57 17.58 3.99
C GLY A 32 -7.36 18.30 3.39
N ARG A 33 -6.19 17.65 3.37
CA ARG A 33 -4.97 18.19 2.76
C ARG A 33 -5.08 18.24 1.24
N THR A 34 -4.45 19.26 0.67
CA THR A 34 -4.26 19.41 -0.78
C THR A 34 -2.84 18.96 -1.14
N PHE A 35 -2.72 18.24 -2.25
CA PHE A 35 -1.47 17.69 -2.76
C PHE A 35 -1.39 17.97 -4.26
N ASP A 36 -0.18 18.03 -4.80
CA ASP A 36 0.03 18.07 -6.24
C ASP A 36 -0.54 16.79 -6.89
N SER A 37 -1.02 16.92 -8.12
CA SER A 37 -1.57 15.77 -8.84
C SER A 37 -0.44 14.90 -9.35
N SER A 38 -0.55 13.58 -9.18
CA SER A 38 0.39 12.63 -9.80
C SER A 38 0.42 12.74 -11.33
N ASP A 39 -0.60 13.32 -11.97
CA ASP A 39 -0.66 13.51 -13.42
C ASP A 39 0.50 14.37 -13.97
N GLU A 40 1.16 15.15 -13.12
CA GLU A 40 2.35 15.93 -13.47
C GLU A 40 3.61 15.07 -13.64
N VAL A 41 3.62 13.86 -13.06
CA VAL A 41 4.82 13.02 -12.98
C VAL A 41 4.66 11.59 -13.46
N ILE A 42 3.42 11.09 -13.64
CA ILE A 42 3.20 9.70 -14.05
C ILE A 42 3.02 9.54 -15.56
N LEU A 43 3.53 8.44 -16.10
CA LEU A 43 3.25 8.01 -17.47
C LEU A 43 1.97 7.17 -17.51
N LYS A 44 1.21 7.25 -18.60
CA LYS A 44 -0.06 6.53 -18.77
C LYS A 44 -0.16 5.75 -20.10
N PRO A 45 0.74 4.79 -20.36
CA PRO A 45 0.63 3.93 -21.53
C PRO A 45 -0.58 2.99 -21.40
N THR A 46 -1.07 2.48 -22.53
CA THR A 46 -1.91 1.29 -22.55
C THR A 46 -1.08 0.05 -22.19
N GLY A 47 -1.72 -1.05 -21.78
CA GLY A 47 -0.99 -2.26 -21.43
C GLY A 47 -0.15 -2.82 -22.58
N SER A 48 -0.58 -2.64 -23.83
CA SER A 48 0.18 -3.08 -25.02
C SER A 48 1.37 -2.19 -25.33
N GLN A 49 1.35 -0.92 -24.91
CA GLN A 49 2.47 0.01 -25.07
C GLN A 49 3.55 -0.18 -24.00
N LEU A 50 3.23 -0.81 -22.86
CA LEU A 50 4.18 -1.04 -21.79
C LEU A 50 5.09 -2.24 -22.11
N THR A 51 6.11 -1.97 -22.91
CA THR A 51 7.12 -2.95 -23.34
C THR A 51 8.50 -2.66 -22.71
N VAL A 52 9.50 -3.50 -23.01
CA VAL A 52 10.88 -3.25 -22.53
C VAL A 52 11.44 -2.01 -23.22
N GLU A 53 11.20 -1.88 -24.52
CA GLU A 53 11.63 -0.76 -25.36
C GLU A 53 11.03 0.56 -24.85
N PHE A 54 9.75 0.56 -24.46
CA PHE A 54 9.12 1.73 -23.83
C PHE A 54 9.86 2.16 -22.54
N LEU A 55 10.27 1.21 -21.71
CA LEU A 55 10.98 1.51 -20.46
C LEU A 55 12.42 1.97 -20.71
N GLU A 56 13.09 1.45 -21.73
CA GLU A 56 14.42 1.91 -22.15
C GLU A 56 14.36 3.35 -22.66
N GLU A 57 13.36 3.70 -23.48
CA GLU A 57 13.15 5.05 -23.99
C GLU A 57 12.78 6.07 -22.89
N ASN A 58 12.01 5.64 -21.88
CA ASN A 58 11.48 6.52 -20.83
C ASN A 58 12.20 6.35 -19.46
N SER A 59 13.25 5.53 -19.40
CA SER A 59 14.15 5.29 -18.26
C SER A 59 13.51 4.79 -16.95
N PHE A 60 12.31 4.19 -16.98
CA PHE A 60 11.50 3.75 -15.81
C PHE A 60 11.82 4.46 -14.48
N SER A 61 11.84 5.79 -14.49
CA SER A 61 12.29 6.62 -13.37
C SER A 61 11.15 7.35 -12.68
N VAL A 62 9.94 7.23 -13.23
CA VAL A 62 8.71 7.77 -12.70
C VAL A 62 7.61 6.69 -12.68
N PRO A 63 6.61 6.81 -11.80
CA PRO A 63 5.52 5.84 -11.75
C PRO A 63 4.71 5.77 -13.05
N ILE A 64 4.19 4.59 -13.35
CA ILE A 64 3.42 4.31 -14.57
C ILE A 64 2.03 3.83 -14.16
N LEU A 65 0.98 4.51 -14.63
CA LEU A 65 -0.41 4.12 -14.38
C LEU A 65 -1.07 3.61 -15.66
N VAL A 66 -1.39 2.33 -15.68
CA VAL A 66 -2.14 1.69 -16.77
C VAL A 66 -3.61 1.60 -16.37
N LEU A 67 -4.47 2.30 -17.11
CA LEU A 67 -5.89 2.48 -16.74
C LEU A 67 -6.74 1.22 -16.92
N LYS A 68 -6.34 0.31 -17.80
CA LYS A 68 -7.01 -0.96 -18.08
C LYS A 68 -5.98 -2.07 -18.22
N LYS A 69 -6.26 -3.23 -17.63
CA LYS A 69 -5.31 -4.36 -17.63
C LYS A 69 -5.03 -4.97 -19.00
N ASP A 70 -5.86 -4.69 -20.00
CA ASP A 70 -5.73 -5.25 -21.35
C ASP A 70 -4.35 -4.93 -21.94
N GLY A 71 -3.69 -5.95 -22.47
CA GLY A 71 -2.33 -5.86 -23.01
C GLY A 71 -1.20 -6.10 -22.00
N LEU A 72 -1.47 -6.05 -20.67
CA LEU A 72 -0.42 -6.27 -19.65
C LEU A 72 0.08 -7.72 -19.57
N GLY A 73 -0.62 -8.68 -20.19
CA GLY A 73 -0.28 -10.10 -20.11
C GLY A 73 -0.33 -10.66 -18.68
N MET A 74 -1.26 -10.14 -17.87
CA MET A 74 -1.54 -10.59 -16.51
C MET A 74 -2.89 -11.28 -16.44
N THR A 75 -2.97 -12.26 -15.55
CA THR A 75 -4.19 -13.00 -15.24
C THR A 75 -4.53 -12.75 -13.78
N LEU A 76 -5.79 -12.41 -13.51
CA LEU A 76 -6.29 -12.17 -12.17
C LEU A 76 -7.67 -12.82 -12.03
N PRO A 77 -8.11 -13.11 -10.79
CA PRO A 77 -9.48 -13.54 -10.54
C PRO A 77 -10.51 -12.55 -11.06
N SER A 78 -11.76 -13.02 -11.21
CA SER A 78 -12.91 -12.19 -11.57
C SER A 78 -13.03 -10.96 -10.66
N PRO A 79 -13.54 -9.80 -11.15
CA PRO A 79 -13.89 -8.66 -10.29
C PRO A 79 -14.90 -8.97 -9.17
N SER A 80 -15.61 -10.09 -9.25
CA SER A 80 -16.49 -10.59 -8.19
C SER A 80 -15.76 -11.32 -7.06
N PHE A 81 -14.47 -11.59 -7.20
CA PHE A 81 -13.65 -12.29 -6.20
C PHE A 81 -13.59 -11.48 -4.90
N THR A 82 -13.69 -12.17 -3.78
CA THR A 82 -13.92 -11.60 -2.45
C THR A 82 -12.87 -12.05 -1.44
N VAL A 83 -12.88 -11.44 -0.26
CA VAL A 83 -12.03 -11.84 0.86
C VAL A 83 -12.36 -13.25 1.35
N ARG A 84 -13.60 -13.74 1.19
CA ARG A 84 -13.96 -15.14 1.47
C ARG A 84 -13.34 -16.11 0.46
N ASP A 85 -13.19 -15.68 -0.80
CA ASP A 85 -12.51 -16.50 -1.81
C ASP A 85 -11.01 -16.58 -1.49
N VAL A 86 -10.39 -15.49 -1.03
CA VAL A 86 -9.02 -15.53 -0.50
C VAL A 86 -8.88 -16.59 0.60
N GLU A 87 -9.77 -16.56 1.61
CA GLU A 87 -9.81 -17.56 2.68
C GLU A 87 -9.94 -18.99 2.13
N HIS A 88 -10.82 -19.21 1.15
CA HIS A 88 -11.00 -20.51 0.53
C HIS A 88 -9.73 -21.04 -0.16
N TYR A 89 -9.04 -20.20 -0.94
CA TYR A 89 -7.86 -20.62 -1.70
C TYR A 89 -6.57 -20.69 -0.86
N VAL A 90 -6.46 -19.85 0.16
CA VAL A 90 -5.26 -19.76 1.02
C VAL A 90 -5.37 -20.68 2.25
N GLY A 91 -6.56 -20.83 2.81
CA GLY A 91 -6.83 -21.62 4.02
C GLY A 91 -7.04 -20.74 5.25
N SER A 92 -8.14 -20.99 5.96
CA SER A 92 -8.56 -20.24 7.16
C SER A 92 -7.51 -20.24 8.28
N ASP A 93 -6.77 -21.33 8.44
CA ASP A 93 -5.79 -21.49 9.54
C ASP A 93 -4.43 -20.84 9.25
N LYS A 94 -4.17 -20.31 8.04
CA LYS A 94 -2.90 -19.63 7.75
C LYS A 94 -2.75 -18.42 8.67
N GLU A 95 -1.65 -18.37 9.40
CA GLU A 95 -1.27 -17.19 10.19
C GLU A 95 -0.82 -16.08 9.24
N ILE A 96 -1.32 -14.88 9.45
CA ILE A 96 -1.03 -13.70 8.62
C ILE A 96 -0.62 -12.52 9.51
N ASP A 97 0.22 -11.65 8.98
CA ASP A 97 0.55 -10.38 9.60
C ASP A 97 -0.54 -9.34 9.30
N VAL A 98 -0.95 -8.62 10.34
CA VAL A 98 -2.03 -7.64 10.33
C VAL A 98 -1.59 -6.39 11.06
N ILE A 99 -1.80 -5.23 10.44
CA ILE A 99 -1.43 -3.94 11.00
C ILE A 99 -2.62 -3.35 11.76
N ASP A 100 -2.46 -3.05 13.04
CA ASP A 100 -3.35 -2.15 13.78
C ASP A 100 -3.00 -0.70 13.41
N VAL A 101 -3.77 -0.15 12.45
CA VAL A 101 -3.43 1.12 11.77
C VAL A 101 -3.33 2.29 12.75
N ALA A 102 -4.18 2.36 13.75
CA ALA A 102 -4.16 3.46 14.73
C ALA A 102 -2.93 3.41 15.64
N ARG A 103 -2.31 2.24 15.78
CA ARG A 103 -1.11 2.03 16.61
C ARG A 103 0.17 1.99 15.78
N GLN A 104 0.07 1.89 14.46
CA GLN A 104 1.19 1.60 13.57
C GLN A 104 2.00 0.39 14.08
N ALA A 105 1.28 -0.68 14.44
CA ALA A 105 1.87 -1.86 15.06
C ALA A 105 1.34 -3.15 14.44
N ASP A 106 2.25 -4.09 14.23
CA ASP A 106 1.93 -5.41 13.69
C ASP A 106 1.40 -6.34 14.77
N CYS A 107 0.47 -7.20 14.37
CA CYS A 107 0.00 -8.33 15.14
C CYS A 107 -0.25 -9.50 14.19
N LYS A 108 -0.31 -10.70 14.74
CA LYS A 108 -0.60 -11.91 13.97
C LYS A 108 -1.99 -12.42 14.29
N MET A 109 -2.67 -12.95 13.28
CA MET A 109 -3.92 -13.69 13.47
C MET A 109 -4.14 -14.70 12.34
N LYS A 110 -5.12 -15.58 12.51
CA LYS A 110 -5.53 -16.48 11.43
C LYS A 110 -6.29 -15.71 10.35
N LEU A 111 -6.13 -16.13 9.10
CA LEU A 111 -6.87 -15.54 7.97
C LEU A 111 -8.38 -15.59 8.18
N GLY A 112 -8.93 -16.69 8.70
CA GLY A 112 -10.37 -16.79 9.00
C GLY A 112 -10.85 -15.77 10.03
N ASP A 113 -10.04 -15.46 11.04
CA ASP A 113 -10.37 -14.41 12.03
C ASP A 113 -10.37 -13.03 11.39
N PHE A 114 -9.39 -12.75 10.51
CA PHE A 114 -9.38 -11.52 9.74
C PHE A 114 -10.59 -11.41 8.79
N VAL A 115 -10.98 -12.50 8.12
CA VAL A 115 -12.17 -12.50 7.24
C VAL A 115 -13.44 -12.23 8.04
N LYS A 116 -13.58 -12.86 9.22
CA LYS A 116 -14.69 -12.59 10.14
C LYS A 116 -14.71 -11.13 10.58
N TYR A 117 -13.55 -10.55 10.92
CA TYR A 117 -13.41 -9.12 11.20
C TYR A 117 -13.79 -8.25 10.00
N TYR A 118 -13.32 -8.60 8.79
CA TYR A 118 -13.54 -7.83 7.56
C TYR A 118 -15.03 -7.70 7.25
N TYR A 119 -15.80 -8.76 7.44
CA TYR A 119 -17.25 -8.75 7.22
C TYR A 119 -18.08 -8.35 8.44
N SER A 120 -17.46 -8.00 9.57
CA SER A 120 -18.20 -7.51 10.74
C SER A 120 -18.85 -6.15 10.45
N GLY A 121 -20.11 -5.98 10.90
CA GLY A 121 -20.85 -4.74 10.73
C GLY A 121 -20.39 -3.59 11.64
N LYS A 122 -19.59 -3.90 12.68
CA LYS A 122 -19.02 -2.92 13.60
C LYS A 122 -17.56 -3.31 13.89
N ARG A 123 -16.63 -2.49 13.41
CA ARG A 123 -15.18 -2.67 13.60
C ARG A 123 -14.71 -1.70 14.67
N GLU A 124 -14.13 -2.22 15.76
CA GLU A 124 -13.57 -1.38 16.83
C GLU A 124 -12.20 -0.81 16.47
N LYS A 125 -11.49 -1.50 15.59
CA LYS A 125 -10.15 -1.14 15.11
C LYS A 125 -10.13 -1.12 13.58
N VAL A 126 -9.18 -0.38 13.02
CA VAL A 126 -8.86 -0.41 11.59
C VAL A 126 -7.66 -1.35 11.42
N LEU A 127 -7.91 -2.53 10.82
CA LEU A 127 -6.89 -3.53 10.55
C LEU A 127 -6.60 -3.60 9.06
N ASN A 128 -5.33 -3.83 8.70
CA ASN A 128 -4.88 -3.86 7.32
C ASN A 128 -3.95 -5.06 7.08
N VAL A 129 -4.12 -5.74 5.95
CA VAL A 129 -3.22 -6.81 5.50
C VAL A 129 -2.50 -6.34 4.25
N ILE A 130 -1.17 -6.30 4.30
CA ILE A 130 -0.33 -5.88 3.15
C ILE A 130 0.72 -6.91 2.74
N SER A 131 1.04 -7.88 3.59
CA SER A 131 2.17 -8.81 3.43
C SER A 131 1.75 -10.27 3.23
N LEU A 132 0.48 -10.54 2.88
CA LEU A 132 0.04 -11.90 2.57
C LEU A 132 0.59 -12.34 1.21
N GLU A 133 1.79 -12.94 1.24
CA GLU A 133 2.37 -13.67 0.11
C GLU A 133 1.65 -15.01 -0.06
N PHE A 134 1.28 -15.33 -1.31
CA PHE A 134 0.44 -16.49 -1.58
C PHE A 134 0.97 -17.42 -2.68
N SER A 135 2.24 -17.30 -3.08
CA SER A 135 2.83 -18.12 -4.15
C SER A 135 2.82 -19.61 -3.83
N ASP A 136 2.86 -19.96 -2.54
CA ASP A 136 2.80 -21.33 -2.01
C ASP A 136 1.37 -21.90 -1.86
N THR A 137 0.34 -21.16 -2.26
CA THR A 137 -1.06 -21.54 -2.07
C THR A 137 -1.80 -21.83 -3.38
N ARG A 138 -3.03 -22.38 -3.28
CA ARG A 138 -3.89 -22.60 -4.44
C ARG A 138 -4.31 -21.30 -5.14
N LEU A 139 -4.22 -20.15 -4.45
CA LEU A 139 -4.51 -18.84 -5.04
C LEU A 139 -3.49 -18.47 -6.13
N SER A 140 -2.26 -18.97 -6.02
CA SER A 140 -1.18 -18.74 -6.99
C SER A 140 -1.58 -19.13 -8.41
N ASN A 141 -2.41 -20.18 -8.55
CA ASN A 141 -2.89 -20.69 -9.84
C ASN A 141 -3.88 -19.75 -10.55
N LEU A 142 -4.47 -18.79 -9.83
CA LEU A 142 -5.41 -17.81 -10.40
C LEU A 142 -4.75 -16.50 -10.79
N VAL A 143 -3.47 -16.32 -10.44
CA VAL A 143 -2.76 -15.06 -10.61
C VAL A 143 -1.49 -15.27 -11.41
N GLU A 144 -1.41 -14.56 -12.52
CA GLU A 144 -0.19 -14.38 -13.31
C GLU A 144 0.16 -12.89 -13.30
N THR A 145 1.40 -12.55 -12.96
CA THR A 145 1.86 -11.16 -12.85
C THR A 145 1.80 -10.40 -14.19
N PRO A 146 2.15 -9.12 -14.29
CA PRO A 146 2.33 -8.48 -15.60
C PRO A 146 3.50 -9.08 -16.39
N LYS A 147 3.35 -9.20 -17.71
CA LYS A 147 4.39 -9.71 -18.61
C LYS A 147 5.70 -8.91 -18.49
N ILE A 148 5.59 -7.59 -18.36
CA ILE A 148 6.76 -6.72 -18.18
C ILE A 148 7.53 -7.02 -16.88
N VAL A 149 6.81 -7.35 -15.79
CA VAL A 149 7.42 -7.73 -14.52
C VAL A 149 8.19 -9.04 -14.65
N ARG A 150 7.61 -10.05 -15.32
CA ARG A 150 8.31 -11.32 -15.59
C ARG A 150 9.56 -11.12 -16.43
N LYS A 151 9.49 -10.26 -17.46
CA LYS A 151 10.63 -9.96 -18.33
C LYS A 151 11.81 -9.29 -17.60
N LEU A 152 11.55 -8.47 -16.59
CA LEU A 152 12.59 -7.69 -15.90
C LEU A 152 13.05 -8.32 -14.57
N SER A 153 12.24 -9.20 -14.00
CA SER A 153 12.51 -9.79 -12.68
C SER A 153 13.82 -10.59 -12.70
N TRP A 154 14.76 -10.23 -11.82
CA TRP A 154 15.99 -10.99 -11.63
C TRP A 154 15.72 -12.40 -11.11
N VAL A 155 14.72 -12.56 -10.24
CA VAL A 155 14.35 -13.89 -9.72
C VAL A 155 13.81 -14.79 -10.84
N GLU A 156 13.06 -14.23 -11.80
CA GLU A 156 12.53 -15.02 -12.92
C GLU A 156 13.61 -15.39 -13.94
N ASN A 157 14.57 -14.50 -14.20
CA ASN A 157 15.50 -14.67 -15.31
C ASN A 157 16.89 -15.15 -14.91
N LEU A 158 17.30 -14.96 -13.65
CA LEU A 158 18.69 -15.17 -13.20
C LEU A 158 18.82 -16.09 -11.99
N TRP A 159 17.72 -16.44 -11.31
CA TRP A 159 17.80 -17.34 -10.15
C TRP A 159 18.09 -18.78 -10.61
N PRO A 160 19.19 -19.41 -10.16
CA PRO A 160 19.57 -20.74 -10.62
C PRO A 160 18.62 -21.82 -10.07
N GLU A 161 18.28 -22.80 -10.91
CA GLU A 161 17.43 -23.93 -10.52
C GLU A 161 18.08 -24.78 -9.42
N GLU A 162 19.39 -24.99 -9.50
CA GLU A 162 20.20 -25.75 -8.53
C GLU A 162 20.79 -24.85 -7.42
N SER A 163 20.04 -23.83 -6.98
CA SER A 163 20.47 -22.99 -5.85
C SER A 163 20.45 -23.76 -4.53
N VAL A 164 21.49 -23.58 -3.72
CA VAL A 164 21.50 -24.04 -2.31
C VAL A 164 20.60 -23.16 -1.41
N PHE A 165 20.23 -21.98 -1.88
CA PHE A 165 19.35 -21.05 -1.18
C PHE A 165 17.92 -21.15 -1.71
N GLU A 166 16.95 -20.98 -0.81
CA GLU A 166 15.53 -20.93 -1.18
C GLU A 166 15.26 -19.77 -2.15
N ARG A 167 14.49 -20.05 -3.20
CA ARG A 167 14.05 -19.04 -4.16
C ARG A 167 13.18 -17.99 -3.44
N PRO A 168 13.49 -16.68 -3.57
CA PRO A 168 12.68 -15.63 -2.96
C PRO A 168 11.26 -15.62 -3.55
N ASN A 169 10.25 -15.76 -2.67
CA ASN A 169 8.84 -15.61 -3.02
C ASN A 169 8.38 -14.21 -2.61
N VAL A 170 8.43 -13.27 -3.55
CA VAL A 170 8.08 -11.85 -3.35
C VAL A 170 7.30 -11.28 -4.54
N GLN A 171 6.68 -12.15 -5.35
CA GLN A 171 6.05 -11.76 -6.61
C GLN A 171 4.53 -11.60 -6.50
N LYS A 172 3.88 -12.26 -5.52
CA LYS A 172 2.42 -12.36 -5.43
C LYS A 172 1.93 -12.07 -4.01
N TYR A 173 1.45 -10.84 -3.82
CA TYR A 173 0.86 -10.38 -2.55
C TYR A 173 -0.63 -10.09 -2.68
N CYS A 174 -1.41 -10.52 -1.69
CA CYS A 174 -2.84 -10.21 -1.59
C CYS A 174 -3.05 -9.16 -0.50
N LEU A 175 -3.38 -7.94 -0.92
CA LEU A 175 -3.62 -6.84 0.01
C LEU A 175 -5.11 -6.73 0.30
N MET A 176 -5.48 -6.71 1.58
CA MET A 176 -6.87 -6.58 2.04
C MET A 176 -6.96 -5.45 3.06
N SER A 177 -7.50 -4.34 2.61
CA SER A 177 -7.64 -3.12 3.41
C SER A 177 -9.12 -2.81 3.64
N VAL A 178 -9.46 -2.40 4.87
CA VAL A 178 -10.76 -1.77 5.11
C VAL A 178 -10.67 -0.27 4.82
N ARG A 179 -11.81 0.42 4.78
CA ARG A 179 -11.84 1.88 4.70
C ARG A 179 -11.01 2.48 5.84
N ASP A 180 -10.26 3.54 5.53
CA ASP A 180 -9.40 4.28 6.47
C ASP A 180 -8.10 3.55 6.86
N SER A 181 -7.79 2.39 6.28
CA SER A 181 -6.46 1.80 6.40
C SER A 181 -5.38 2.71 5.81
N TYR A 182 -4.25 2.80 6.51
CA TYR A 182 -3.10 3.63 6.15
C TYR A 182 -1.80 2.88 6.44
N THR A 183 -0.85 2.99 5.52
CA THR A 183 0.52 2.55 5.66
C THR A 183 1.38 3.79 5.44
N ASP A 184 2.30 4.07 6.37
CA ASP A 184 3.12 5.27 6.32
C ASP A 184 4.14 5.23 5.18
N PHE A 185 4.78 6.37 4.90
CA PHE A 185 5.81 6.48 3.86
C PHE A 185 6.92 5.46 4.07
N HIS A 186 7.30 4.76 3.00
CA HIS A 186 8.37 3.76 3.03
C HIS A 186 8.92 3.55 1.63
N ILE A 187 10.19 3.15 1.57
CA ILE A 187 10.80 2.65 0.34
C ILE A 187 10.69 1.12 0.39
N ASP A 188 10.18 0.51 -0.69
CA ASP A 188 10.06 -0.94 -0.77
C ASP A 188 11.40 -1.65 -0.55
N PHE A 189 11.34 -2.81 0.12
CA PHE A 189 12.52 -3.56 0.55
C PHE A 189 13.49 -3.79 -0.61
N GLY A 190 14.78 -3.55 -0.35
CA GLY A 190 15.85 -3.69 -1.34
C GLY A 190 15.82 -2.64 -2.46
N GLY A 191 14.99 -1.59 -2.35
CA GLY A 191 14.77 -0.65 -3.44
C GLY A 191 14.12 -1.33 -4.65
N THR A 192 13.27 -2.32 -4.41
CA THR A 192 12.60 -3.02 -5.50
C THR A 192 11.64 -2.09 -6.25
N SER A 193 11.40 -2.42 -7.52
CA SER A 193 10.26 -1.86 -8.25
C SER A 193 9.05 -2.75 -8.02
N VAL A 194 7.87 -2.14 -7.87
CA VAL A 194 6.63 -2.85 -7.52
C VAL A 194 5.51 -2.56 -8.49
N TRP A 195 4.52 -3.45 -8.51
CA TRP A 195 3.30 -3.28 -9.27
C TRP A 195 2.09 -3.53 -8.35
N TYR A 196 1.06 -2.72 -8.51
CA TYR A 196 -0.19 -2.79 -7.76
C TYR A 196 -1.36 -2.85 -8.73
N HIS A 197 -2.26 -3.80 -8.54
CA HIS A 197 -3.54 -3.82 -9.23
C HIS A 197 -4.69 -3.78 -8.25
N VAL A 198 -5.62 -2.84 -8.43
CA VAL A 198 -6.80 -2.74 -7.54
C VAL A 198 -7.93 -3.59 -8.11
N LEU A 199 -8.12 -4.79 -7.55
CA LEU A 199 -9.23 -5.66 -7.98
C LEU A 199 -10.60 -5.10 -7.58
N LYS A 200 -10.69 -4.48 -6.39
CA LYS A 200 -11.92 -3.89 -5.85
C LYS A 200 -11.61 -2.72 -4.92
N GLY A 201 -12.40 -1.66 -5.02
CA GLY A 201 -12.23 -0.44 -4.20
C GLY A 201 -11.29 0.58 -4.83
N GLU A 202 -10.57 1.32 -3.99
CA GLU A 202 -9.64 2.38 -4.37
C GLU A 202 -8.47 2.43 -3.39
N LYS A 203 -7.26 2.69 -3.91
CA LYS A 203 -6.07 3.03 -3.12
C LYS A 203 -5.61 4.42 -3.51
N ILE A 204 -5.13 5.19 -2.53
CA ILE A 204 -4.49 6.48 -2.76
C ILE A 204 -3.03 6.32 -2.33
N PHE A 205 -2.12 6.59 -3.26
CA PHE A 205 -0.68 6.62 -3.03
C PHE A 205 -0.24 8.09 -2.89
N TYR A 206 0.65 8.34 -1.94
CA TYR A 206 1.33 9.62 -1.75
C TYR A 206 2.77 9.41 -2.17
N LEU A 207 3.16 9.95 -3.31
CA LEU A 207 4.40 9.61 -4.00
C LEU A 207 5.39 10.75 -3.86
N ILE A 208 6.61 10.43 -3.43
CA ILE A 208 7.73 11.36 -3.34
C ILE A 208 8.87 10.84 -4.22
N ARG A 209 9.47 11.73 -5.02
CA ARG A 209 10.58 11.38 -5.90
C ARG A 209 11.85 11.08 -5.08
N PRO A 210 12.64 10.04 -5.40
CA PRO A 210 13.88 9.71 -4.69
C PRO A 210 15.05 10.62 -5.10
N THR A 211 14.93 11.93 -4.86
CA THR A 211 16.09 12.83 -4.97
C THR A 211 17.03 12.58 -3.79
N ASN A 212 18.33 12.85 -3.94
CA ASN A 212 19.28 12.71 -2.83
C ASN A 212 18.82 13.49 -1.58
N ALA A 213 18.26 14.68 -1.76
CA ALA A 213 17.71 15.48 -0.67
C ALA A 213 16.54 14.77 0.04
N ASN A 214 15.58 14.23 -0.73
CA ASN A 214 14.44 13.51 -0.16
C ASN A 214 14.86 12.20 0.53
N LEU A 215 15.85 11.49 -0.01
CA LEU A 215 16.38 10.27 0.61
C LEU A 215 17.06 10.56 1.95
N THR A 216 17.85 11.65 2.05
CA THR A 216 18.42 12.09 3.33
C THR A 216 17.34 12.48 4.33
N LEU A 217 16.31 13.22 3.89
CA LEU A 217 15.18 13.57 4.75
C LEU A 217 14.42 12.32 5.22
N PHE A 218 14.21 11.34 4.33
CA PHE A 218 13.55 10.08 4.65
C PHE A 218 14.35 9.27 5.70
N GLU A 219 15.67 9.20 5.56
CA GLU A 219 16.55 8.53 6.52
C GLU A 219 16.48 9.21 7.91
N CYS A 220 16.53 10.54 7.96
CA CYS A 220 16.38 11.29 9.21
C CYS A 220 14.99 11.12 9.84
N TRP A 221 13.94 11.15 9.03
CA TRP A 221 12.56 10.96 9.50
C TRP A 221 12.32 9.53 10.01
N SER A 222 12.74 8.51 9.26
CA SER A 222 12.53 7.11 9.60
C SER A 222 13.29 6.66 10.86
N SER A 223 14.41 7.32 11.18
CA SER A 223 15.18 7.07 12.41
C SER A 223 14.76 7.95 13.59
N SER A 224 13.77 8.83 13.42
CA SER A 224 13.33 9.76 14.47
C SER A 224 12.49 9.06 15.54
N SER A 225 12.67 9.45 16.81
CA SER A 225 11.92 8.90 17.94
C SER A 225 10.43 9.30 17.96
N ASN A 226 10.08 10.35 17.22
CA ASN A 226 8.72 10.88 17.07
C ASN A 226 8.19 10.72 15.63
N GLN A 227 8.70 9.75 14.86
CA GLN A 227 8.27 9.47 13.49
C GLN A 227 6.74 9.39 13.37
N ASN A 228 6.09 8.70 14.30
CA ASN A 228 4.64 8.50 14.35
C ASN A 228 3.82 9.76 14.67
N GLU A 229 4.46 10.90 14.88
CA GLU A 229 3.86 12.22 15.14
C GLU A 229 4.17 13.21 14.01
N MET A 230 4.91 12.79 12.98
CA MET A 230 5.35 13.61 11.86
C MET A 230 4.89 13.02 10.53
N PHE A 231 4.18 13.83 9.73
CA PHE A 231 3.84 13.46 8.37
C PHE A 231 5.00 13.77 7.42
N PHE A 232 5.66 12.74 6.87
CA PHE A 232 6.85 12.94 6.03
C PHE A 232 6.60 13.82 4.80
N GLY A 233 5.39 13.78 4.23
CA GLY A 233 5.01 14.64 3.11
C GLY A 233 5.10 16.15 3.39
N ASP A 234 5.18 16.58 4.67
CA ASP A 234 5.42 17.99 5.05
C ASP A 234 6.91 18.37 5.06
N GLN A 235 7.82 17.40 4.97
CA GLN A 235 9.26 17.63 5.02
C GLN A 235 9.90 17.78 3.63
N VAL A 236 9.17 17.42 2.58
CA VAL A 236 9.66 17.45 1.19
C VAL A 236 9.01 18.58 0.40
N GLU A 237 9.66 18.99 -0.70
CA GLU A 237 9.14 20.06 -1.55
C GLU A 237 7.81 19.68 -2.23
N LYS A 238 7.72 18.43 -2.73
CA LYS A 238 6.55 17.93 -3.45
C LYS A 238 6.18 16.52 -3.01
N CYS A 239 4.90 16.35 -2.70
CA CYS A 239 4.26 15.07 -2.43
C CYS A 239 3.03 14.93 -3.34
N TYR A 240 3.06 13.97 -4.26
CA TYR A 240 2.03 13.81 -5.28
C TYR A 240 0.97 12.81 -4.83
N LYS A 241 -0.30 13.15 -5.03
CA LYS A 241 -1.41 12.25 -4.74
C LYS A 241 -1.83 11.48 -6.01
N CYS A 242 -1.73 10.16 -5.96
CA CYS A 242 -2.15 9.25 -7.02
C CYS A 242 -3.34 8.37 -6.57
N SER A 243 -4.52 8.57 -7.17
CA SER A 243 -5.66 7.66 -6.96
C SER A 243 -5.58 6.51 -7.96
N VAL A 244 -5.57 5.28 -7.44
CA VAL A 244 -5.62 4.04 -8.21
C VAL A 244 -6.97 3.39 -7.93
N LYS A 245 -7.83 3.44 -8.94
CA LYS A 245 -9.20 2.93 -8.89
C LYS A 245 -9.25 1.46 -9.30
N GLN A 246 -10.37 0.83 -9.00
CA GLN A 246 -10.68 -0.52 -9.44
C GLN A 246 -10.39 -0.75 -10.93
N GLY A 247 -9.65 -1.82 -11.24
CA GLY A 247 -9.25 -2.22 -12.58
C GLY A 247 -7.97 -1.56 -13.10
N GLN A 248 -7.41 -0.59 -12.38
CA GLN A 248 -6.16 0.08 -12.76
C GLN A 248 -4.94 -0.63 -12.18
N THR A 249 -3.80 -0.49 -12.87
CA THR A 249 -2.51 -1.02 -12.44
C THR A 249 -1.49 0.11 -12.34
N LEU A 250 -0.87 0.27 -11.17
CA LEU A 250 0.22 1.20 -10.93
C LEU A 250 1.55 0.44 -10.85
N PHE A 251 2.58 0.94 -11.52
CA PHE A 251 3.96 0.48 -11.38
C PHE A 251 4.77 1.59 -10.74
N ILE A 252 5.47 1.28 -9.66
CA ILE A 252 6.31 2.23 -8.92
C ILE A 252 7.77 1.78 -9.10
N PRO A 253 8.65 2.62 -9.65
CA PRO A 253 10.04 2.28 -9.83
C PRO A 253 10.82 2.40 -8.52
N THR A 254 12.02 1.82 -8.54
CA THR A 254 12.96 1.79 -7.41
C THR A 254 13.11 3.13 -6.69
N GLY A 255 13.14 3.05 -5.35
CA GLY A 255 13.53 4.14 -4.46
C GLY A 255 12.42 5.12 -4.10
N HIS A 256 11.27 5.11 -4.77
CA HIS A 256 10.15 5.99 -4.42
C HIS A 256 9.60 5.66 -3.02
N SER A 257 9.22 6.71 -2.28
CA SER A 257 8.62 6.65 -0.95
C SER A 257 7.19 7.15 -0.92
#